data_AF-A0A1F9L570-F1
#
_entry.id   AF-A0A1F9L570-F1
#
_cell.length_a   1.000
_cell.length_b   1.000
_cell.length_c   1.000
_cell.angle_alpha   90.00
_cell.angle_beta   90.00
_cell.angle_gamma   90.00
#
_symmetry.space_group_name_H-M   'P 1'
#
loop_
_entity.id
_entity.type
_entity.pdbx_description
1 polymer ?
#
loop_
_entity_poly.entity_id
_entity_poly.type
_entity_poly.pdbx_seq_one_letter_code
_entity_poly.pdbx_strand_id
1 'polypeptide(L)'
;MLDDGGIIPMPGKIEPHRANPEFASWVWALVEMDPTLLFDKAELVNITLPARLLRRIDTYAGAHHETRSGFLARAAMGAMQVGE
;
A
#
# COMPACT_ATOMS: atom_id res chain seq x y z
N MET A 1 2.45 9.12 -4.31
CA MET A 1 2.54 8.48 -5.65
C MET A 1 1.97 7.06 -5.65
N LEU A 2 2.35 6.18 -4.71
CA LEU A 2 1.65 4.90 -4.52
C LEU A 2 0.29 5.09 -3.83
N ASP A 3 0.24 5.91 -2.78
CA ASP A 3 -1.01 6.21 -2.06
C ASP A 3 -1.87 7.34 -2.67
N ASP A 4 -1.31 8.09 -3.64
CA ASP A 4 -1.98 9.26 -4.26
C ASP A 4 -2.61 8.95 -5.63
N GLY A 5 -2.70 7.67 -6.02
CA GLY A 5 -3.26 7.25 -7.31
C GLY A 5 -2.43 7.67 -8.53
N GLY A 6 -1.11 7.88 -8.36
CA GLY A 6 -0.21 8.20 -9.46
C GLY A 6 0.04 7.00 -10.37
N ILE A 7 0.22 7.24 -11.68
CA ILE A 7 0.55 6.19 -12.64
C ILE A 7 2.02 5.78 -12.42
N ILE A 8 2.24 4.51 -12.12
CA ILE A 8 3.59 3.93 -12.10
C ILE A 8 4.10 3.88 -13.55
N PRO A 9 5.23 4.52 -13.88
CA PRO A 9 5.77 4.48 -15.23
C PRO A 9 6.21 3.07 -15.61
N MET A 10 6.01 2.71 -16.87
CA MET A 10 6.46 1.43 -17.43
C MET A 10 8.00 1.34 -17.31
N PRO A 11 8.56 0.20 -16.87
CA PRO A 11 10.01 0.04 -16.82
C PRO A 11 10.63 0.27 -18.20
N GLY A 12 11.69 1.07 -18.22
CA GLY A 12 12.40 1.47 -19.42
C GLY A 12 13.87 1.06 -19.40
N LYS A 13 14.51 1.16 -20.56
CA LYS A 13 15.95 1.01 -20.72
C LYS A 13 16.68 2.19 -20.09
N ILE A 14 17.87 1.96 -19.53
CA ILE A 14 18.70 3.02 -18.93
C ILE A 14 19.48 3.82 -19.98
N GLU A 15 19.78 3.21 -21.13
CA GLU A 15 20.63 3.77 -22.18
C GLU A 15 20.17 5.16 -22.68
N PRO A 16 18.87 5.41 -22.92
CA PRO A 16 18.39 6.74 -23.33
C PRO A 16 18.66 7.81 -22.27
N HIS A 17 18.59 7.45 -20.98
CA HIS A 17 18.80 8.39 -19.89
C HIS A 17 20.27 8.69 -19.65
N ARG A 18 21.15 7.69 -19.81
CA ARG A 18 22.60 7.88 -19.72
C ARG A 18 23.15 8.80 -20.83
N ALA A 19 22.49 8.82 -21.99
CA ALA A 19 22.85 9.69 -23.10
C ALA A 19 22.35 11.14 -22.93
N ASN A 20 21.49 11.42 -21.93
CA ASN A 20 21.01 12.77 -21.67
C ASN A 20 22.11 13.60 -20.96
N PRO A 21 22.57 14.73 -21.55
CA PRO A 21 23.58 15.60 -20.94
C PRO A 21 23.19 16.12 -19.55
N GLU A 22 21.90 16.22 -19.26
CA GLU A 22 21.36 16.66 -17.96
C GLU A 22 21.80 15.75 -16.81
N PHE A 23 22.05 14.46 -17.09
CA PHE A 23 22.41 13.45 -16.08
C PHE A 23 23.89 13.00 -16.19
N ALA A 24 24.73 13.75 -16.91
CA ALA A 24 26.08 13.33 -17.29
C ALA A 24 27.04 13.04 -16.10
N SER A 25 26.78 13.61 -14.93
CA SER A 25 27.59 13.40 -13.72
C SER A 25 26.90 12.55 -12.64
N TRP A 26 25.78 11.92 -12.99
CA TRP A 26 24.99 11.16 -12.02
C TRP A 26 25.46 9.70 -11.95
N VAL A 27 25.32 9.12 -10.75
CA VAL A 27 25.51 7.69 -10.52
C VAL A 27 24.17 7.00 -10.73
N TRP A 28 24.16 5.97 -11.57
CA TRP A 28 22.97 5.19 -11.87
C TRP A 28 22.98 3.87 -11.11
N ALA A 29 21.81 3.48 -10.61
CA ALA A 29 21.57 2.17 -10.01
C ALA A 29 20.29 1.57 -10.62
N LEU A 30 20.30 0.26 -10.82
CA LEU A 30 19.09 -0.50 -11.11
C LEU A 30 18.64 -1.14 -9.81
N VAL A 31 17.37 -0.94 -9.46
CA VAL A 31 16.73 -1.62 -8.35
C VAL A 31 15.81 -2.67 -8.93
N GLU A 32 16.10 -3.92 -8.63
CA GLU A 32 15.17 -5.01 -8.89
C GLU A 32 14.08 -4.98 -7.82
N MET A 33 12.84 -4.91 -8.25
CA MET A 33 11.68 -4.86 -7.37
C MET A 33 10.65 -5.82 -7.92
N ASP A 34 10.11 -6.65 -7.03
CA ASP A 34 8.96 -7.47 -7.34
C ASP A 34 7.74 -6.55 -7.50
N PRO A 35 7.09 -6.49 -8.69
CA PRO A 35 5.92 -5.65 -8.91
C PRO A 35 4.78 -5.95 -7.94
N THR A 36 4.72 -7.17 -7.37
CA THR A 36 3.70 -7.51 -6.36
C THR A 36 3.82 -6.69 -5.08
N LEU A 37 5.01 -6.15 -4.78
CA LEU A 37 5.24 -5.23 -3.67
C LEU A 37 4.68 -3.82 -3.94
N LEU A 38 4.39 -3.49 -5.20
CA LEU A 38 3.79 -2.21 -5.61
C LEU A 38 2.26 -2.28 -5.67
N PHE A 39 1.70 -3.49 -5.71
CA PHE A 39 0.26 -3.68 -5.77
C PHE A 39 -0.28 -3.95 -4.37
N ASP A 40 -1.14 -3.05 -3.88
CA ASP A 40 -2.05 -3.28 -2.75
C ASP A 40 -3.14 -4.29 -3.14
N LYS A 41 -2.73 -5.49 -3.54
CA LYS A 41 -3.71 -6.55 -3.76
C LYS A 41 -4.29 -6.91 -2.40
N ALA A 42 -5.59 -6.74 -2.26
CA ALA A 42 -6.29 -7.16 -1.05
C ALA A 42 -6.12 -8.67 -0.86
N GLU A 43 -5.41 -9.05 0.21
CA GLU A 43 -5.23 -10.44 0.61
C GLU A 43 -6.34 -10.87 1.58
N LEU A 44 -6.94 -12.03 1.33
CA LEU A 44 -7.98 -12.61 2.18
C LEU A 44 -7.33 -13.37 3.33
N VAL A 45 -7.67 -12.96 4.57
CA VAL A 45 -7.16 -13.59 5.79
C VAL A 45 -8.29 -14.22 6.59
N ASN A 46 -8.03 -15.43 7.10
CA ASN A 46 -8.93 -16.10 8.04
C ASN A 46 -8.44 -15.84 9.48
N ILE A 47 -9.25 -15.13 10.27
CA ILE A 47 -8.92 -14.78 11.66
C ILE A 47 -10.03 -15.20 12.61
N THR A 48 -9.68 -15.45 13.87
CA THR A 48 -10.64 -15.74 14.94
C THR A 48 -10.76 -14.53 15.86
N LEU A 49 -11.99 -14.10 16.12
CA LEU A 49 -12.30 -12.96 17.00
C LEU A 49 -13.36 -13.37 18.04
N PRO A 50 -13.33 -12.82 19.27
CA PRO A 50 -14.42 -13.01 20.22
C PRO A 50 -15.76 -12.55 19.63
N ALA A 51 -16.83 -13.34 19.77
CA ALA A 51 -18.14 -13.05 19.17
C ALA A 51 -18.70 -11.66 19.57
N ARG A 52 -18.47 -11.24 20.82
CA ARG A 52 -18.89 -9.90 21.29
C ARG A 52 -18.14 -8.78 20.58
N LEU A 53 -16.86 -8.97 20.25
CA LEU A 53 -16.06 -8.00 19.52
C LEU A 53 -16.54 -7.90 18.07
N LEU A 54 -16.76 -9.05 17.40
CA LEU A 54 -17.26 -9.07 16.03
C LEU A 54 -18.59 -8.32 15.90
N ARG A 55 -19.53 -8.52 16.84
CA ARG A 55 -20.81 -7.79 16.82
C ARG A 55 -20.67 -6.28 16.98
N ARG A 56 -19.68 -5.83 17.77
CA ARG A 56 -19.36 -4.40 17.93
C ARG A 56 -18.76 -3.82 16.66
N ILE A 57 -17.86 -4.56 16.00
CA ILE A 57 -17.28 -4.19 14.70
C ILE A 57 -18.39 -4.02 13.67
N ASP A 58 -19.30 -4.99 13.56
CA ASP A 58 -20.41 -4.95 12.59
C ASP A 58 -21.32 -3.74 12.79
N THR A 59 -21.64 -3.45 14.06
CA THR A 59 -22.49 -2.31 14.41
C THR A 59 -21.82 -0.99 14.05
N TYR A 60 -20.54 -0.85 14.37
CA TYR A 60 -19.76 0.34 14.04
C TYR A 60 -19.61 0.50 12.53
N ALA A 61 -19.12 -0.52 11.84
CA ALA A 61 -18.90 -0.47 10.40
C ALA A 61 -20.20 -0.16 9.64
N GLY A 62 -21.32 -0.78 10.03
CA GLY A 62 -22.64 -0.50 9.47
C GLY A 62 -23.10 0.95 9.69
N ALA A 63 -22.92 1.50 10.89
CA ALA A 63 -23.27 2.89 11.19
C ALA A 63 -22.41 3.92 10.44
N HIS A 64 -21.20 3.53 10.04
CA HIS A 64 -20.23 4.38 9.34
C HIS A 64 -20.14 4.09 7.82
N HIS A 65 -21.03 3.26 7.28
CA HIS A 65 -21.01 2.83 5.87
C HIS A 65 -19.65 2.24 5.43
N GLU A 66 -18.96 1.56 6.35
CA GLU A 66 -17.64 0.95 6.15
C GLU A 66 -17.78 -0.59 6.11
N THR A 67 -16.81 -1.28 5.49
CA THR A 67 -16.73 -2.74 5.57
C THR A 67 -15.98 -3.18 6.84
N ARG A 68 -16.16 -4.44 7.28
CA ARG A 68 -15.39 -5.02 8.39
C ARG A 68 -13.88 -4.90 8.16
N SER A 69 -13.44 -5.27 6.95
CA SER A 69 -12.02 -5.23 6.56
C SER A 69 -11.49 -3.80 6.49
N GLY A 70 -12.26 -2.86 5.94
CA GLY A 70 -11.90 -1.44 5.91
C GLY A 70 -11.71 -0.86 7.32
N PHE A 71 -12.67 -1.11 8.20
CA PHE A 71 -12.59 -0.68 9.61
C PHE A 71 -11.34 -1.23 10.31
N LEU A 72 -11.10 -2.54 10.17
CA LEU A 72 -9.95 -3.21 10.79
C LEU A 72 -8.62 -2.70 10.24
N ALA A 73 -8.51 -2.50 8.92
CA ALA A 73 -7.31 -1.96 8.29
C ALA A 73 -7.01 -0.54 8.77
N ARG A 74 -8.03 0.33 8.81
CA ARG A 74 -7.88 1.71 9.31
C ARG A 74 -7.48 1.75 10.79
N ALA A 75 -8.10 0.90 11.62
CA ALA A 75 -7.75 0.79 13.03
C ALA A 75 -6.30 0.29 13.22
N ALA A 76 -5.85 -0.67 12.41
CA ALA A 76 -4.48 -1.18 12.45
C ALA A 76 -3.45 -0.11 12.04
N MET A 77 -3.69 0.62 10.94
CA MET A 77 -2.81 1.72 10.52
C MET A 77 -2.68 2.79 11.61
N GLY A 78 -3.80 3.21 12.22
CA GLY A 78 -3.78 4.16 13.32
C GLY A 78 -3.04 3.65 14.56
N ALA A 79 -3.13 2.35 14.87
CA ALA A 79 -2.40 1.76 15.99
C ALA A 79 -0.89 1.64 15.73
N MET A 80 -0.48 1.38 14.49
CA MET A 80 0.93 1.26 14.09
C MET A 80 1.63 2.62 14.04
N GLN A 81 0.94 3.67 13.57
CA GLN A 81 1.49 5.04 13.53
C GLN A 81 1.75 5.67 14.90
N VAL A 82 1.05 5.22 15.96
CA VAL A 82 1.26 5.72 17.33
C VAL A 82 2.48 5.06 17.99
N GLY A 83 3.07 4.03 17.34
CA GLY A 83 4.23 3.29 17.82
C GLY A 83 5.59 3.74 17.28
N GLU A 84 5.62 4.74 16.39
CA GLU A 84 6.83 5.43 15.91
C GLU A 84 7.01 6.80 16.59
#